data_AF-A0A954EGB6-F1
#
_entry.id   AF-A0A954EGB6-F1
#
_cell.length_a   1.000
_cell.length_b   1.000
_cell.length_c   1.000
_cell.angle_alpha   90.00
_cell.angle_beta   90.00
_cell.angle_gamma   90.00
#
_symmetry.space_group_name_H-M   'P 1'
#
loop_
_entity.id
_entity.type
_entity.pdbx_description
1 polymer ?
#
loop_
_entity_poly.entity_id
_entity_poly.type
_entity_poly.pdbx_seq_one_letter_code
_entity_poly.pdbx_strand_id
1 'polypeptide(L)'
;MSAWSVILWILGLFVLPFVLGNLIARATRMKDDAKRYGIVLMMLFVFLAPFISQSLHGLKIQDAFRLGIDLAGGTNLVYQADVEQAKSSGKEVNNQSMDELVRKITRRVNPSGTEEVTVRQVGEDRVEI
;
A
#
# COMPACT_ATOMS: atom_id res chain seq x y z
N MET A 1 7.33 -6.44 -15.32
CA MET A 1 8.59 -5.78 -15.74
C MET A 1 9.67 -6.83 -15.89
N SER A 2 10.52 -6.74 -16.91
CA SER A 2 11.68 -7.65 -17.06
C SER A 2 12.73 -7.32 -15.98
N ALA A 3 13.51 -8.31 -15.52
CA ALA A 3 14.57 -8.08 -14.53
C ALA A 3 15.55 -6.97 -14.97
N TRP A 4 15.85 -6.91 -16.27
CA TRP A 4 16.70 -5.87 -16.87
C TRP A 4 16.10 -4.47 -16.75
N SER A 5 14.79 -4.34 -16.94
CA SER A 5 14.14 -3.02 -16.81
C SER A 5 14.16 -2.54 -15.37
N VAL A 6 14.00 -3.45 -14.39
CA VAL A 6 14.10 -3.11 -12.96
C VAL A 6 15.51 -2.62 -12.59
N ILE A 7 16.55 -3.29 -13.09
CA ILE A 7 17.94 -2.88 -12.83
C ILE A 7 18.22 -1.50 -13.42
N LEU A 8 17.81 -1.25 -14.67
CA LEU A 8 17.96 0.06 -15.31
C LEU A 8 17.21 1.17 -14.55
N TRP A 9 16.03 0.85 -14.03
CA TRP A 9 15.24 1.77 -13.20
C TRP A 9 15.95 2.17 -11.92
N ILE A 10 16.47 1.18 -11.18
CA ILE A 10 17.21 1.43 -9.95
C ILE A 10 18.47 2.25 -10.25
N LEU A 11 19.22 1.87 -11.29
CA LEU A 11 20.43 2.59 -11.68
C LEU A 11 20.11 4.04 -12.07
N GLY A 12 19.04 4.26 -12.85
CA GLY A 12 18.56 5.59 -13.18
C GLY A 12 18.22 6.41 -11.94
N LEU A 13 17.49 5.81 -10.99
CA LEU A 13 17.07 6.48 -9.75
C LEU A 13 18.26 6.95 -8.90
N PHE A 14 19.34 6.18 -8.85
CA PHE A 14 20.51 6.52 -8.01
C PHE A 14 21.61 7.28 -8.75
N VAL A 15 21.78 7.10 -10.06
CA VAL A 15 22.90 7.72 -10.81
C VAL A 15 22.49 9.05 -11.43
N LEU A 16 21.30 9.15 -12.03
CA LEU A 16 20.86 10.38 -12.71
C LEU A 16 20.83 11.61 -11.81
N PRO A 17 20.35 11.56 -10.55
CA PRO A 17 20.30 12.75 -9.69
C PRO A 17 21.67 13.34 -9.39
N PHE A 18 22.70 12.51 -9.24
CA PHE A 18 24.07 12.97 -8.99
C PHE A 18 24.74 13.51 -10.24
N VAL A 19 24.46 12.91 -11.41
CA VAL A 19 24.93 13.45 -12.69
C VAL A 19 24.30 14.82 -12.94
N LEU A 20 22.99 14.95 -12.80
CA LEU A 20 22.26 16.22 -12.93
C LEU A 20 22.72 17.23 -11.87
N GLY A 21 22.90 16.81 -10.62
CA GLY A 21 23.40 17.67 -9.54
C GLY A 21 24.78 18.23 -9.84
N ASN A 22 25.69 17.42 -10.38
CA ASN A 22 27.01 17.87 -10.81
C ASN A 22 26.93 18.83 -12.01
N LEU A 23 26.03 18.59 -12.97
CA LEU A 23 25.81 19.50 -14.10
C LEU A 23 25.30 20.87 -13.62
N ILE A 24 24.32 20.89 -12.72
CA ILE A 24 23.77 22.12 -12.13
C ILE A 24 24.84 22.85 -11.34
N ALA A 25 25.59 22.16 -10.48
CA ALA A 25 26.67 22.75 -9.69
C ALA A 25 27.76 23.38 -10.56
N ARG A 26 28.07 22.78 -11.72
CA ARG A 26 29.00 23.35 -12.70
C ARG A 26 28.40 24.58 -13.38
N ALA A 27 27.13 24.54 -13.76
CA ALA A 27 26.43 25.65 -14.41
C ALA A 27 26.32 26.88 -13.50
N THR A 28 26.07 26.67 -12.19
CA THR A 28 25.99 27.74 -11.19
C THR A 28 27.35 28.17 -10.63
N ARG A 29 28.46 27.55 -11.09
CA ARG A 29 29.83 27.75 -10.59
C ARG A 29 30.04 27.39 -9.12
N MET A 30 29.11 26.66 -8.50
CA MET A 30 29.17 26.17 -7.11
C MET A 30 29.61 24.71 -7.07
N LYS A 31 30.81 24.42 -7.58
CA LYS A 31 31.31 23.04 -7.75
C LYS A 31 31.47 22.29 -6.41
N ASP A 32 31.79 23.01 -5.35
CA ASP A 32 32.00 22.44 -4.01
C ASP A 32 30.69 21.88 -3.41
N ASP A 33 29.54 22.39 -3.87
CA ASP A 33 28.21 22.00 -3.40
C ASP A 33 27.56 20.90 -4.27
N ALA A 34 28.25 20.33 -5.27
CA ALA A 34 27.70 19.34 -6.19
C ALA A 34 27.03 18.14 -5.49
N LYS A 35 27.60 17.68 -4.37
CA LYS A 35 27.01 16.61 -3.57
C LYS A 35 25.68 17.03 -2.92
N ARG A 36 25.56 18.27 -2.47
CA ARG A 36 24.34 18.80 -1.86
C ARG A 36 23.22 18.86 -2.90
N TYR A 37 23.51 19.37 -4.09
CA TYR A 37 22.57 19.33 -5.21
C TYR A 37 22.16 17.90 -5.58
N GLY A 38 23.10 16.96 -5.63
CA GLY A 38 22.82 15.55 -5.90
C GLY A 38 21.86 14.93 -4.89
N ILE A 39 22.05 15.18 -3.59
CA ILE A 39 21.17 14.65 -2.52
C ILE A 39 19.75 15.23 -2.64
N VAL A 40 19.63 16.55 -2.86
CA VAL A 40 18.32 17.21 -3.02
C VAL A 40 17.58 16.63 -4.22
N LEU A 41 18.25 16.47 -5.35
CA LEU A 41 17.66 15.85 -6.53
C LEU A 41 17.34 14.37 -6.31
N MET A 42 18.16 13.64 -5.55
CA MET A 42 17.89 12.23 -5.23
C MET A 42 16.59 12.10 -4.43
N MET A 43 16.38 12.95 -3.43
CA MET A 43 15.12 12.98 -2.67
C MET A 43 13.92 13.27 -3.57
N LEU A 44 14.06 14.23 -4.48
CA LEU A 44 13.02 14.56 -5.46
C LEU A 44 12.72 13.36 -6.39
N PHE A 45 13.75 12.69 -6.89
CA PHE A 45 13.60 11.52 -7.76
C PHE A 45 12.93 10.34 -7.05
N VAL A 46 13.32 10.05 -5.80
CA VAL A 46 12.67 9.01 -4.98
C VAL A 46 11.19 9.34 -4.75
N PHE A 47 10.88 10.61 -4.48
CA PHE A 47 9.49 11.06 -4.33
C PHE A 47 8.69 10.92 -5.63
N LEU A 48 9.26 11.24 -6.80
CA LEU A 48 8.58 11.17 -8.09
C LEU A 48 8.50 9.74 -8.66
N ALA A 49 9.38 8.82 -8.24
CA ALA A 49 9.50 7.47 -8.78
C ALA A 49 8.17 6.69 -8.93
N PRO A 50 7.29 6.60 -7.92
CA PRO A 50 6.01 5.87 -8.06
C PRO A 50 5.10 6.49 -9.12
N PHE A 51 5.07 7.82 -9.24
CA PHE A 51 4.25 8.54 -10.22
C PHE A 51 4.75 8.36 -11.65
N ILE A 52 6.07 8.45 -11.85
CA ILE A 52 6.68 8.21 -13.17
C ILE A 52 6.47 6.76 -13.59
N SER A 53 6.63 5.81 -12.66
CA SER A 53 6.35 4.39 -12.91
C SER A 53 4.91 4.17 -13.36
N GLN A 54 3.95 4.82 -12.68
CA GLN A 54 2.53 4.69 -13.02
C GLN A 54 2.21 5.26 -14.41
N SER A 55 2.76 6.44 -14.72
CA SER A 55 2.59 7.08 -16.02
C SER A 55 3.16 6.26 -17.18
N LEU A 56 4.33 5.62 -16.98
CA LEU A 56 4.96 4.79 -18.02
C LEU A 56 4.24 3.46 -18.29
N HIS A 57 3.44 2.98 -17.33
CA HIS A 57 2.54 1.85 -17.53
C HIS A 57 1.17 2.27 -18.09
N GLY A 58 0.98 3.54 -18.45
CA GLY A 58 -0.27 4.05 -19.03
C GLY A 58 -1.39 4.26 -18.03
N LEU A 59 -1.09 4.23 -16.73
CA LEU A 59 -2.05 4.40 -15.65
C LEU A 59 -2.10 5.85 -15.19
N LYS A 60 -3.16 6.25 -14.47
CA LYS A 60 -3.34 7.63 -14.04
C LYS A 60 -2.45 7.93 -12.83
N ILE A 61 -2.06 9.20 -12.66
CA ILE A 61 -1.25 9.64 -11.51
C ILE A 61 -1.95 9.32 -10.18
N GLN A 62 -3.28 9.40 -10.14
CA GLN A 62 -4.09 9.07 -8.96
C GLN A 62 -3.91 7.62 -8.49
N ASP A 63 -3.59 6.71 -9.40
CA ASP A 63 -3.43 5.28 -9.11
C ASP A 63 -2.08 5.00 -8.42
N ALA A 64 -1.18 5.99 -8.34
CA ALA A 64 0.02 5.91 -7.50
C ALA A 64 -0.30 6.00 -6.00
N PHE A 65 -1.51 6.45 -5.63
CA PHE A 65 -1.99 6.47 -4.26
C PHE A 65 -2.78 5.19 -3.95
N ARG A 66 -2.55 4.62 -2.76
CA ARG A 66 -3.44 3.60 -2.19
C ARG A 66 -4.67 4.31 -1.63
N LEU A 67 -5.74 4.32 -2.41
CA LEU A 67 -7.01 4.93 -2.02
C LEU A 67 -7.74 4.03 -1.00
N GLY A 68 -8.29 4.63 0.05
CA GLY A 68 -9.18 3.93 0.98
C GLY A 68 -10.55 3.68 0.36
N ILE A 69 -11.39 2.88 1.04
CA ILE A 69 -12.73 2.47 0.56
C ILE A 69 -13.65 3.65 0.21
N ASP A 70 -13.49 4.79 0.88
CA ASP A 70 -14.29 6.00 0.63
C ASP A 70 -13.95 6.66 -0.71
N LEU A 71 -12.70 6.52 -1.17
CA LEU A 71 -12.21 7.14 -2.40
C LEU A 71 -12.13 6.15 -3.57
N ALA A 72 -11.80 4.89 -3.31
CA ALA A 72 -11.76 3.81 -4.30
C ALA A 72 -13.16 3.23 -4.59
N GLY A 73 -14.12 3.51 -3.71
CA GLY A 73 -15.37 2.77 -3.66
C GLY A 73 -15.19 1.42 -2.95
N GLY A 74 -16.26 0.93 -2.34
CA GLY A 74 -16.26 -0.32 -1.60
C GLY A 74 -17.53 -0.47 -0.77
N THR A 75 -17.59 -1.52 0.04
CA THR A 75 -18.66 -1.70 1.02
C THR A 75 -18.01 -2.14 2.33
N ASN A 76 -18.40 -1.50 3.42
CA ASN A 76 -18.04 -1.92 4.77
C ASN A 76 -19.25 -2.63 5.37
N LEU A 77 -19.08 -3.90 5.73
CA LEU A 77 -20.14 -4.73 6.31
C LEU A 77 -19.84 -5.00 7.77
N VAL A 78 -20.71 -4.51 8.66
CA VAL A 78 -20.62 -4.77 10.10
C VAL A 78 -21.70 -5.78 10.49
N TYR A 79 -21.27 -6.94 10.98
CA TYR A 79 -22.13 -8.01 11.46
C TYR A 79 -22.00 -8.17 12.97
N GLN A 80 -23.11 -8.51 13.63
CA GLN A 80 -23.15 -8.81 15.06
C GLN A 80 -23.59 -10.26 15.26
N ALA A 81 -22.92 -10.98 16.16
CA ALA A 81 -23.31 -12.32 16.53
C ALA A 81 -24.61 -12.30 17.34
N ASP A 82 -25.58 -13.11 16.93
CA ASP A 82 -26.81 -13.31 17.70
C ASP A 82 -26.52 -14.16 18.94
N VAL A 83 -26.42 -13.49 20.09
CA VAL A 83 -26.08 -14.12 21.38
C VAL A 83 -27.20 -15.04 21.88
N GLU A 84 -28.47 -14.73 21.58
CA GLU A 84 -29.60 -15.54 22.01
C GLU A 84 -29.65 -16.86 21.22
N GLN A 85 -29.43 -16.77 19.91
CA GLN A 85 -29.32 -17.95 19.05
C GLN A 85 -28.08 -18.79 19.37
N ALA A 86 -26.95 -18.15 19.71
CA ALA A 86 -25.75 -18.85 20.14
C ALA A 86 -26.00 -19.67 21.42
N LYS A 87 -26.60 -19.05 22.44
CA LYS A 87 -26.94 -19.70 23.72
C LYS A 87 -27.90 -20.87 23.54
N SER A 88 -28.96 -20.70 22.75
CA SER A 88 -29.92 -21.78 22.45
C SER A 88 -29.29 -22.95 21.68
N SER A 89 -28.21 -22.70 20.93
CA SER A 89 -27.43 -23.72 20.23
C SER A 89 -26.27 -24.30 21.06
N GLY A 90 -26.17 -23.95 22.35
CA GLY A 90 -25.09 -24.39 23.24
C GLY A 90 -23.72 -23.78 22.91
N LYS A 91 -23.68 -22.66 22.17
CA LYS A 91 -22.46 -21.94 21.82
C LYS A 91 -22.32 -20.67 22.66
N GLU A 92 -21.11 -20.40 23.10
CA GLU A 92 -20.78 -19.15 23.79
C GLU A 92 -20.16 -18.15 22.80
N VAL A 93 -20.58 -16.89 22.89
CA VAL A 93 -19.94 -15.78 22.19
C VAL A 93 -18.81 -15.27 23.07
N ASN A 94 -17.61 -15.75 22.77
CA ASN A 94 -16.36 -15.34 23.41
C ASN A 94 -15.29 -15.02 22.35
N ASN A 95 -14.17 -14.41 22.75
CA ASN A 95 -13.11 -14.02 21.80
C ASN A 95 -12.60 -15.17 20.94
N GLN A 96 -12.51 -16.40 21.48
CA GLN A 96 -12.04 -17.55 20.70
C GLN A 96 -13.02 -17.95 19.59
N SER A 97 -14.33 -17.92 19.91
CA SER A 97 -15.39 -18.18 18.92
C SER A 97 -15.45 -17.10 17.84
N MET A 98 -15.20 -15.84 18.21
CA MET A 98 -15.15 -14.71 17.30
C MET A 98 -13.92 -14.77 16.39
N ASP A 99 -12.75 -15.13 16.92
CA ASP A 99 -11.54 -15.40 16.13
C ASP A 99 -11.78 -16.53 15.12
N GLU A 100 -12.50 -17.59 15.51
CA GLU A 100 -12.85 -18.67 14.60
C GLU A 100 -13.83 -18.21 13.51
N LEU A 101 -14.80 -17.36 13.87
CA LEU A 101 -15.73 -16.74 12.94
C LEU A 101 -14.96 -15.88 11.91
N VAL A 102 -14.06 -15.01 12.37
CA VAL A 102 -13.17 -14.21 11.52
C VAL A 102 -12.40 -15.11 10.56
N ARG A 103 -11.69 -16.14 11.06
CA ARG A 103 -10.94 -17.07 10.21
C ARG A 103 -11.80 -17.76 9.15
N LYS A 104 -13.01 -18.20 9.51
CA LYS A 104 -13.94 -18.84 8.57
C LYS A 104 -14.45 -17.86 7.52
N ILE A 105 -14.73 -16.62 7.90
CA ILE A 105 -15.15 -15.57 6.97
C ILE A 105 -13.99 -15.23 6.03
N THR A 106 -12.78 -14.97 6.55
CA THR A 106 -11.58 -14.67 5.73
C THR A 106 -11.34 -15.73 4.66
N ARG A 107 -11.45 -17.03 4.99
CA ARG A 107 -11.29 -18.12 4.00
C ARG A 107 -12.34 -18.12 2.89
N ARG A 108 -13.53 -17.55 3.14
CA ARG A 108 -14.63 -17.49 2.16
C ARG A 108 -14.55 -16.24 1.30
N VAL A 109 -14.25 -15.09 1.92
CA VAL A 109 -14.20 -13.80 1.23
C VAL A 109 -12.84 -13.52 0.60
N ASN A 110 -11.78 -14.21 1.03
CA ASN A 110 -10.45 -14.09 0.46
C ASN A 110 -9.78 -15.48 0.37
N PRO A 111 -10.34 -16.41 -0.43
CA PRO A 111 -9.83 -17.78 -0.54
C PRO A 111 -8.42 -17.83 -1.17
N SER A 112 -8.13 -16.87 -2.05
CA SER A 112 -6.85 -16.71 -2.75
C SER A 112 -5.80 -15.96 -1.93
N GLY A 113 -6.21 -15.18 -0.92
CA GLY A 113 -5.35 -14.28 -0.17
C GLY A 113 -5.00 -12.98 -0.90
N THR A 114 -5.40 -12.84 -2.17
CA THR A 114 -4.97 -11.72 -3.05
C THR A 114 -6.00 -10.61 -3.17
N GLU A 115 -7.17 -10.74 -2.57
CA GLU A 115 -8.27 -9.75 -2.69
C GLU A 115 -8.17 -8.59 -1.69
N GLU A 116 -7.12 -8.58 -0.85
CA GLU A 116 -6.84 -7.56 0.19
C GLU A 116 -8.04 -7.22 1.12
N VAL A 117 -9.04 -8.11 1.21
CA VAL A 117 -10.21 -7.95 2.11
C VAL A 117 -9.77 -8.05 3.57
N THR A 118 -10.15 -7.05 4.37
CA THR A 118 -9.78 -6.96 5.79
C THR A 118 -10.95 -7.42 6.65
N VAL A 119 -10.84 -8.60 7.26
CA VAL A 119 -11.83 -9.08 8.23
C VAL A 119 -11.28 -8.93 9.64
N ARG A 120 -12.00 -8.23 10.51
CA ARG A 120 -11.55 -8.00 11.90
C ARG A 120 -12.71 -8.08 12.90
N GLN A 121 -12.42 -8.56 14.11
CA GLN A 121 -13.34 -8.45 15.24
C GLN A 121 -13.35 -7.02 15.78
N VAL A 122 -14.54 -6.52 16.11
CA VAL A 122 -14.76 -5.20 16.70
C VAL A 122 -15.57 -5.36 17.98
N GLY A 123 -14.98 -5.04 19.13
CA GLY A 123 -15.63 -5.30 20.43
C GLY A 123 -15.78 -6.79 20.73
N GLU A 124 -16.80 -7.16 21.51
CA GLU A 124 -16.96 -8.53 22.01
C GLU A 124 -17.71 -9.46 21.04
N ASP A 125 -18.61 -8.91 20.22
CA ASP A 125 -19.60 -9.70 19.46
C ASP A 125 -19.78 -9.25 18.01
N ARG A 126 -18.97 -8.30 17.51
CA ARG A 126 -19.07 -7.82 16.12
C ARG A 126 -17.87 -8.18 15.26
N VAL A 127 -18.11 -8.29 13.96
CA VAL A 127 -17.11 -8.49 12.91
C VAL A 127 -17.33 -7.48 11.80
N GLU A 128 -16.25 -6.86 11.35
CA GLU A 128 -16.20 -5.93 10.22
C GLU A 128 -15.48 -6.62 9.04
N ILE A 129 -16.02 -6.43 7.84
CA ILE A 129 -15.49 -6.94 6.55
C ILE A 129 -15.34 -5.75 5.59
#